data_AF-A0A328DLR7-F1
#
_entry.id   AF-A0A328DLR7-F1
#
_cell.length_a   1.000
_cell.length_b   1.000
_cell.length_c   1.000
_cell.angle_alpha   90.00
_cell.angle_beta   90.00
_cell.angle_gamma   90.00
#
_symmetry.space_group_name_H-M   'P 1'
#
loop_
_entity.id
_entity.type
_entity.pdbx_description
1 polymer ?
#
loop_
_entity_poly.entity_id
_entity_poly.type
_entity_poly.pdbx_seq_one_letter_code
_entity_poly.pdbx_strand_id
1 'polypeptide(L)' 'MSNSPAFYFLGFLSYIVLPIVPKGLNGGKPGARGSNYLVTKDNRVVYLGGKNTVKVRVGEILRILAPGGGGWGSS' A
#
# COMPACT_ATOMS: atom_id res chain seq x y z
N MET A 1 10.18 -24.85 25.87
CA MET A 1 9.58 -24.77 24.51
C MET A 1 8.16 -24.22 24.66
N SER A 2 8.03 -22.89 24.63
CA SER A 2 6.75 -22.21 24.84
C SER A 2 6.07 -22.02 23.49
N ASN A 3 5.06 -22.85 23.20
CA ASN A 3 4.19 -22.70 22.05
C ASN A 3 3.25 -21.52 22.30
N SER A 4 3.67 -20.31 21.94
CA SER A 4 2.75 -19.18 21.84
C SER A 4 1.84 -19.42 20.63
N PRO A 5 0.51 -19.41 20.78
CA PRO A 5 -0.39 -19.62 19.66
C PRO A 5 -0.20 -18.47 18.67
N ALA A 6 0.29 -18.78 17.47
CA ALA A 6 0.18 -17.87 16.35
C ALA A 6 -1.32 -17.65 16.11
N PHE A 7 -1.83 -16.50 16.52
CA PHE A 7 -3.18 -16.07 16.16
C PHE A 7 -3.21 -15.90 14.64
N TYR A 8 -3.69 -16.93 13.95
CA TYR A 8 -3.97 -16.88 12.53
C TYR A 8 -5.22 -16.03 12.35
N PHE A 9 -5.04 -14.75 12.05
CA PHE A 9 -6.12 -13.96 11.47
C PHE A 9 -6.32 -14.49 10.04
N LEU A 10 -7.15 -15.54 9.89
CA LEU A 10 -7.66 -15.99 8.60
C LEU A 10 -8.64 -14.92 8.08
N GLY A 11 -8.08 -13.80 7.67
CA GLY A 11 -8.74 -12.74 6.92
C GLY A 11 -7.98 -12.54 5.62
N PHE A 12 -7.92 -13.58 4.78
CA PHE A 12 -7.39 -13.46 3.43
C PHE A 12 -8.44 -12.75 2.56
N LEU A 13 -8.37 -11.42 2.48
CA LEU A 13 -8.53 -10.70 1.22
C LEU A 13 -8.29 -9.21 1.47
N SER A 14 -7.25 -8.68 0.84
CA SER A 14 -7.23 -7.26 0.50
C SER A 14 -6.58 -7.17 -0.86
N TYR A 15 -7.39 -7.06 -1.91
CA TYR A 15 -6.92 -6.66 -3.23
C TYR A 15 -6.41 -5.21 -3.11
N ILE A 16 -5.18 -5.02 -2.64
CA ILE A 16 -4.55 -3.71 -2.64
C ILE A 16 -3.99 -3.53 -4.05
N VAL A 17 -4.73 -2.83 -4.91
CA VAL A 17 -4.33 -2.50 -6.29
C VAL A 17 -4.03 -1.01 -6.36
N LEU A 18 -2.83 -0.52 -6.04
CA LEU A 18 -2.57 0.93 -6.07
C LEU A 18 -1.11 1.34 -6.35
N PRO A 19 -0.59 1.14 -7.58
CA PRO A 19 0.41 2.06 -8.10
C PRO A 19 0.09 2.43 -9.55
N ILE A 20 -1.12 2.96 -9.73
CA ILE A 20 -1.52 3.64 -10.97
C ILE A 20 -1.20 5.13 -10.84
N VAL A 21 -1.01 5.77 -12.00
CA VAL A 21 -0.87 7.23 -12.12
C VAL A 21 -2.13 7.70 -12.84
N PRO A 22 -3.16 8.20 -12.13
CA PRO A 22 -4.37 8.69 -12.77
C PRO A 22 -4.05 9.80 -13.75
N LYS A 23 -4.54 9.67 -14.98
CA LYS A 23 -4.30 10.67 -16.03
C LYS A 23 -5.07 11.95 -15.72
N GLY A 24 -4.45 13.09 -16.01
CA GLY A 24 -5.17 14.35 -16.04
C GLY A 24 -6.07 14.46 -17.27
N LEU A 25 -7.00 15.40 -17.24
CA LEU A 25 -7.97 15.66 -18.31
C LEU A 25 -7.87 17.12 -18.77
N ASN A 26 -8.19 17.36 -20.04
CA ASN A 26 -8.21 18.71 -20.64
C ASN A 26 -6.90 19.49 -20.42
N GLY A 27 -5.74 18.84 -20.60
CA GLY A 27 -4.42 19.44 -20.38
C GLY A 27 -3.92 19.42 -18.92
N GLY A 28 -4.72 18.89 -17.99
CA GLY A 28 -4.33 18.72 -16.59
C GLY A 28 -3.18 17.73 -16.37
N LYS A 29 -2.39 17.98 -15.31
CA LYS A 29 -1.25 17.13 -14.94
C LYS A 29 -1.70 15.77 -14.39
N PRO A 30 -0.91 14.70 -14.58
CA PRO A 30 -1.18 13.40 -13.95
C PRO A 30 -1.17 13.49 -12.42
N GLY A 31 -1.96 12.63 -11.77
CA GLY A 31 -1.99 12.50 -10.32
C GLY A 31 -0.75 11.80 -9.77
N ALA A 32 -0.53 11.89 -8.45
CA ALA A 32 0.57 11.19 -7.81
C ALA A 32 0.37 9.66 -7.85
N ARG A 33 1.47 8.92 -8.01
CA ARG A 33 1.43 7.45 -7.97
C ARG A 33 1.14 6.95 -6.56
N GLY A 34 0.25 5.97 -6.44
CA GLY A 34 0.08 5.23 -5.19
C GLY A 34 1.31 4.37 -4.85
N SER A 35 1.47 4.02 -3.57
CA SER A 35 2.55 3.15 -3.11
C SER A 35 2.18 2.42 -1.81
N ASN A 36 2.70 1.22 -1.65
CA ASN A 36 2.39 0.35 -0.50
C ASN A 36 3.69 -0.03 0.21
N TYR A 37 3.70 0.07 1.54
CA TYR A 37 4.86 -0.26 2.36
C TYR A 37 4.47 -1.10 3.56
N LEU A 38 5.35 -2.03 3.92
CA LEU A 38 5.39 -2.62 5.26
C LEU A 38 6.48 -1.89 6.06
N VAL A 39 6.11 -1.34 7.20
CA VAL A 39 7.07 -0.85 8.19
C VAL A 39 7.23 -1.92 9.26
N THR A 40 8.43 -2.48 9.35
CA THR A 40 8.77 -3.54 10.30
C THR A 40 9.02 -2.95 11.69
N LYS A 41 9.07 -3.79 12.73
CA LYS A 41 9.30 -3.34 14.12
C LYS A 41 10.63 -2.62 14.34
N ASP A 42 11.64 -2.99 13.57
CA ASP A 42 12.97 -2.36 13.55
C ASP A 42 13.01 -1.12 12.61
N ASN A 43 11.85 -0.58 12.25
CA ASN A 43 11.66 0.60 11.41
C ASN A 43 12.20 0.48 9.98
N ARG A 44 12.41 -0.73 9.46
CA ARG A 44 12.69 -0.91 8.02
C ARG A 44 11.42 -0.69 7.22
N VAL A 45 11.57 -0.05 6.07
CA VAL A 45 10.47 0.25 5.15
C VAL A 45 10.63 -0.62 3.91
N VAL A 46 9.73 -1.58 3.73
CA VAL A 46 9.75 -2.51 2.60
C VAL A 46 8.67 -2.11 1.61
N TYR A 47 9.04 -1.83 0.36
CA TYR A 47 8.08 -1.57 -0.71
C TYR A 47 7.40 -2.86 -1.15
N LEU A 48 6.07 -2.87 -1.13
CA LEU A 48 5.27 -4.07 -1.41
C LEU A 48 4.84 -4.18 -2.88
N GLY A 49 4.98 -3.12 -3.68
CA GLY A 49 4.49 -3.11 -5.06
C GLY A 49 2.97 -2.99 -5.16
N GLY A 50 2.45 -3.29 -6.34
CA GLY A 50 1.04 -3.07 -6.68
C GLY A 50 0.08 -4.21 -6.39
N LYS A 51 0.60 -5.38 -6.06
CA LYS A 51 -0.16 -6.57 -5.65
C LYS A 51 0.82 -7.51 -4.96
N ASN A 52 0.56 -7.84 -3.69
CA ASN A 52 1.45 -8.68 -2.90
C ASN A 52 0.68 -9.36 -1.77
N THR A 53 1.19 -10.49 -1.31
CA THR A 53 0.72 -11.19 -0.12
C THR A 53 1.86 -11.22 0.88
N VAL A 54 1.68 -10.57 2.03
CA VAL A 54 2.67 -10.55 3.09
C VAL A 54 2.07 -11.00 4.41
N LYS A 55 2.87 -11.69 5.23
CA LYS A 55 2.52 -11.97 6.62
C LYS A 55 2.98 -10.79 7.47
N VAL A 56 2.04 -10.17 8.18
CA VAL A 56 2.32 -9.04 9.07
C VAL A 56 2.30 -9.54 10.52
N ARG A 57 3.25 -9.08 11.34
CA ARG A 57 3.35 -9.41 12.77
C ARG A 57 2.77 -8.27 13.60
N VAL A 58 2.27 -8.59 14.80
CA VAL A 58 1.78 -7.59 15.78
C VAL A 58 2.84 -6.53 16.02
N GLY A 59 2.53 -5.25 15.81
CA GLY A 59 3.46 -4.13 15.98
C GLY A 59 4.19 -3.71 14.71
N GLU A 60 3.96 -4.37 13.58
CA GLU A 60 4.31 -3.86 12.25
C GLU A 60 3.16 -3.02 11.67
N ILE A 61 3.47 -2.14 10.72
CA ILE A 61 2.50 -1.20 10.14
C ILE A 61 2.41 -1.43 8.64
N LEU A 62 1.21 -1.74 8.15
CA LEU A 62 0.91 -1.68 6.72
C LEU A 62 0.51 -0.25 6.36
N ARG A 63 1.33 0.42 5.54
CA ARG A 63 1.06 1.79 5.05
C ARG A 63 0.65 1.74 3.58
N ILE A 64 -0.60 2.12 3.32
CA ILE A 64 -1.16 2.23 1.97
C ILE A 64 -1.27 3.71 1.62
N LEU A 65 -0.55 4.14 0.59
CA LEU A 65 -0.64 5.47 0.02
C LEU A 65 -1.45 5.38 -1.27
N ALA A 66 -2.71 5.80 -1.22
CA ALA A 66 -3.57 5.82 -2.37
C ALA A 66 -3.06 6.82 -3.44
N PRO A 67 -3.27 6.55 -4.73
CA PRO A 67 -2.89 7.47 -5.80
C PRO A 67 -3.69 8.77 -5.70
N GLY A 68 -3.05 9.88 -6.06
CA GLY A 68 -3.71 11.17 -6.19
C GLY A 68 -4.55 11.23 -7.46
N GLY A 69 -5.61 12.05 -7.46
CA GLY A 69 -6.40 12.32 -8.67
C GLY A 69 -5.61 13.09 -9.72
N GLY A 70 -5.92 12.86 -11.00
CA GLY A 70 -5.40 13.68 -12.10
C GLY A 70 -6.03 15.09 -12.08
N GLY A 71 -5.24 16.10 -12.45
CA GLY A 71 -5.73 17.47 -12.57
C GLY A 71 -6.65 17.68 -13.78
N TRP A 72 -7.34 18.81 -13.77
CA TRP A 72 -8.18 19.29 -14.88
C TRP A 72 -7.68 20.63 -15.39
N GLY A 73 -7.61 20.81 -16.70
CA GLY A 73 -7.28 22.10 -17.32
C GLY A 73 -5.78 22.39 -17.40
N SER A 74 -5.42 23.28 -18.32
CA SER A 74 -4.07 23.83 -18.47
C SER A 74 -3.99 25.16 -17.72
N SER A 75 -3.78 25.13 -16.42
CA SER A 75 -3.41 26.35 -15.66
C SER A 75 -1.90 26.51 -15.63
#